data_AF-A0A1H3K7G2-F1
#
_entry.id   AF-A0A1H3K7G2-F1
#
_cell.length_a   1.000
_cell.length_b   1.000
_cell.length_c   1.000
_cell.angle_alpha   90.00
_cell.angle_beta   90.00
_cell.angle_gamma   90.00
#
_symmetry.space_group_name_H-M   'P 1'
#
loop_
_entity.id
_entity.type
_entity.pdbx_description
1 polymer ?
#
loop_
_entity_poly.entity_id
_entity_poly.type
_entity_poly.pdbx_seq_one_letter_code
_entity_poly.pdbx_strand_id
1 'polypeptide(L)'
;MTTTVSPALPTALRVNAWTGEEPGPGPLGPTSRGWALDGHGTTLPRLLAPEDDADPREWRDPRVGWGLVLPDDDALADDAKARGEDAPGPLRELLEARPGSPVLRYRTEPALRFTHLRRYYTDRPFQDIALSGPDRGTAAGALPRYLLMYGGPDVIPWEFQYLANQSSAVGRLTLIGAGLENYVTALLGDWPASAAQPTHTVVWSVDHGPADVTRVMRRAIGARLQKALAGDTEIGVNARYLDGSKGQATAAALYQALNDRHPGLVVTTSHGKTGPLADPIAMVRDLGLPVDGEYSTVEPAQLLAAWEPDGAIWYAHACCSAGSDGSTIYAGLLEEGSWLDHVLCGIAGIGTHVAPLPAALLGAARPLRAFIGHVEPTFDWTIQNPHTGQKLTSSICRGLYNGLFRPAPVGQALRESYAHVGELYAARDGAYRAYDRGEDTAGVAMATTLAARDRQSMVVLGDPTVGVPPLPSRSAPPRR
;
A
#
# COMPACT_ATOMS: atom_id res chain seq x y z
N MET A 1 22.74 -58.32 21.57
CA MET A 1 22.18 -58.71 20.26
C MET A 1 20.81 -59.30 20.52
N THR A 2 19.74 -58.55 20.25
CA THR A 2 18.36 -59.04 20.33
C THR A 2 18.05 -59.78 19.04
N THR A 3 17.92 -61.10 19.11
CA THR A 3 17.43 -61.92 18.00
C THR A 3 15.98 -61.56 17.71
N THR A 4 15.75 -60.83 16.63
CA THR A 4 14.41 -60.58 16.09
C THR A 4 13.84 -61.89 15.60
N VAL A 5 12.84 -62.43 16.32
CA VAL A 5 12.09 -63.60 15.87
C VAL A 5 11.07 -63.11 14.85
N SER A 6 11.30 -63.37 13.57
CA SER A 6 10.27 -63.17 12.55
C SER A 6 9.18 -64.22 12.73
N PRO A 7 7.89 -63.84 12.85
CA PRO A 7 6.82 -64.80 12.95
C PRO A 7 6.72 -65.63 11.66
N ALA A 8 6.48 -66.93 11.80
CA ALA A 8 6.17 -67.78 10.67
C ALA A 8 4.82 -67.38 10.06
N LEU A 9 4.68 -67.52 8.74
CA LEU A 9 3.40 -67.31 8.07
C LEU A 9 2.38 -68.35 8.58
N PRO A 10 1.15 -67.94 8.91
CA PRO A 10 0.11 -68.88 9.31
C PRO A 10 -0.22 -69.81 8.13
N THR A 11 -0.53 -71.08 8.40
CA THR A 11 -0.91 -72.04 7.35
C THR A 11 -2.36 -71.87 6.89
N ALA A 12 -3.20 -71.25 7.73
CA ALA A 12 -4.58 -70.90 7.41
C ALA A 12 -4.98 -69.62 8.14
N LEU A 13 -5.94 -68.90 7.56
CA LEU A 13 -6.55 -67.71 8.16
C LEU A 13 -8.01 -67.99 8.52
N ARG A 14 -8.48 -67.37 9.59
CA ARG A 14 -9.90 -67.33 9.95
C ARG A 14 -10.38 -65.91 9.77
N VAL A 15 -11.50 -65.75 9.09
CA VAL A 15 -12.15 -64.45 8.92
C VAL A 15 -13.30 -64.34 9.90
N ASN A 16 -13.46 -63.18 10.54
CA ASN A 16 -14.60 -62.89 11.40
C ASN A 16 -15.79 -62.40 10.56
N ALA A 17 -16.27 -63.25 9.64
CA ALA A 17 -17.42 -62.98 8.80
C ALA A 17 -18.43 -64.13 8.94
N TRP A 18 -19.68 -63.79 9.29
CA TRP A 18 -20.75 -64.75 9.50
C TRP A 18 -21.70 -64.76 8.31
N THR A 19 -21.85 -65.91 7.66
CA THR A 19 -22.72 -66.08 6.49
C THR A 19 -23.92 -66.98 6.77
N GLY A 20 -24.19 -67.32 8.04
CA GLY A 20 -25.23 -68.26 8.45
C GLY A 20 -24.73 -69.66 8.83
N GLU A 21 -23.43 -69.94 8.63
CA GLU A 21 -22.76 -71.19 9.01
C GLU A 21 -21.47 -70.89 9.79
N GLU A 22 -20.98 -71.87 10.57
CA GLU A 22 -19.76 -71.70 11.37
C GLU A 22 -18.53 -71.55 10.45
N PRO A 23 -17.82 -70.40 10.49
CA PRO A 23 -16.75 -70.14 9.54
C PRO A 23 -15.55 -71.05 9.80
N GLY A 24 -15.23 -71.88 8.81
CA GLY A 24 -14.04 -72.73 8.79
C GLY A 24 -12.76 -71.94 8.47
N PRO A 25 -11.57 -72.44 8.88
CA PRO A 25 -10.30 -71.85 8.46
C PRO A 25 -10.09 -72.04 6.95
N GLY A 26 -9.62 -70.98 6.26
CA GLY A 26 -9.19 -71.04 4.87
C GLY A 26 -7.67 -71.17 4.77
N PRO A 27 -7.11 -72.19 4.08
CA PRO A 27 -5.67 -72.31 3.91
C PRO A 27 -5.10 -71.13 3.10
N LEU A 28 -3.86 -70.72 3.40
CA LEU A 28 -3.16 -69.78 2.52
C LEU A 28 -2.92 -70.43 1.15
N GLY A 29 -3.18 -69.67 0.08
CA GLY A 29 -2.89 -70.10 -1.28
C GLY A 29 -1.39 -70.09 -1.57
N PRO A 30 -0.94 -70.80 -2.62
CA PRO A 30 0.48 -70.85 -3.00
C PRO A 30 1.08 -69.47 -3.34
N THR A 31 0.23 -68.49 -3.68
CA THR A 31 0.63 -67.10 -3.98
C THR A 31 0.60 -66.18 -2.76
N SER A 32 0.15 -66.63 -1.58
CA SER A 32 -0.04 -65.75 -0.40
C SER A 32 1.24 -65.10 0.10
N ARG A 33 2.40 -65.74 -0.11
CA ARG A 33 3.70 -65.12 0.18
C ARG A 33 4.05 -64.00 -0.79
N GLY A 34 3.71 -64.17 -2.07
CA GLY A 34 3.80 -63.10 -3.07
C GLY A 34 2.85 -61.97 -2.72
N TRP A 35 1.59 -62.29 -2.40
CA TRP A 35 0.58 -61.32 -2.00
C TRP A 35 0.97 -60.48 -0.76
N ALA A 36 1.63 -61.08 0.23
CA ALA A 36 2.09 -60.36 1.42
C ALA A 36 3.30 -59.43 1.16
N LEU A 37 4.01 -59.62 0.04
CA LEU A 37 5.23 -58.90 -0.32
C LEU A 37 5.04 -57.97 -1.51
N ASP A 38 4.09 -58.28 -2.39
CA ASP A 38 3.59 -57.39 -3.43
C ASP A 38 2.84 -56.27 -2.73
N GLY A 39 3.18 -55.02 -3.06
CA GLY A 39 2.58 -53.80 -2.49
C GLY A 39 1.12 -53.61 -2.91
N HIS A 40 0.28 -54.62 -2.73
CA HIS A 40 -1.15 -54.59 -2.97
C HIS A 40 -1.78 -53.57 -2.02
N GLY A 41 -2.14 -52.42 -2.58
CA GLY A 41 -2.74 -51.30 -1.83
C GLY A 41 -1.76 -50.22 -1.37
N THR A 42 -0.47 -50.27 -1.73
CA THR A 42 0.49 -49.19 -1.47
C THR A 42 0.79 -48.36 -2.71
N THR A 43 -0.23 -47.87 -3.41
CA THR A 43 -0.13 -46.44 -3.78
C THR A 43 -0.29 -45.70 -2.46
N LEU A 44 0.84 -45.37 -1.81
CA LEU A 44 0.81 -44.30 -0.81
C LEU A 44 -0.02 -43.18 -1.44
N PRO A 45 -1.10 -42.69 -0.80
CA PRO A 45 -1.82 -41.55 -1.36
C PRO A 45 -0.76 -40.50 -1.66
N ARG A 46 -0.66 -40.09 -2.92
CA ARG A 46 0.24 -39.00 -3.31
C ARG A 46 -0.20 -37.85 -2.42
N LEU A 47 0.57 -37.58 -1.37
CA LEU A 47 0.30 -36.48 -0.47
C LEU A 47 0.42 -35.25 -1.37
N LEU A 48 -0.75 -34.75 -1.81
CA LEU A 48 -0.83 -33.51 -2.57
C LEU A 48 -0.47 -32.44 -1.54
N ALA A 49 0.82 -32.16 -1.40
CA ALA A 49 1.24 -30.95 -0.73
C ALA A 49 0.59 -29.79 -1.50
N PRO A 50 -0.08 -28.86 -0.80
CA PRO A 50 -0.53 -27.64 -1.46
C PRO A 50 0.66 -26.99 -2.15
N GLU A 51 0.41 -26.35 -3.29
CA GLU A 51 1.43 -25.55 -3.95
C GLU A 51 1.92 -24.45 -3.00
N ASP A 52 3.19 -24.08 -3.11
CA ASP A 52 3.71 -22.95 -2.36
C ASP A 52 2.94 -21.67 -2.74
N ASP A 53 2.60 -20.88 -1.73
CA ASP A 53 1.98 -19.57 -1.92
C ASP A 53 2.87 -18.69 -2.81
N ALA A 54 2.24 -17.94 -3.71
CA ALA A 54 2.94 -16.96 -4.52
C ALA A 54 3.58 -15.88 -3.64
N ASP A 55 4.81 -15.47 -3.96
CA ASP A 55 5.45 -14.35 -3.28
C ASP A 55 4.64 -13.07 -3.57
N PRO A 56 4.06 -12.42 -2.55
CA PRO A 56 3.20 -11.24 -2.77
C PRO A 56 3.94 -10.06 -3.39
N ARG A 57 5.27 -10.06 -3.46
CA ARG A 57 6.08 -9.04 -4.15
C ARG A 57 6.12 -9.23 -5.66
N GLU A 58 5.89 -10.45 -6.13
CA GLU A 58 5.97 -10.82 -7.55
C GLU A 58 4.64 -10.50 -8.25
N TRP A 59 4.36 -9.22 -8.44
CA TRP A 59 3.10 -8.74 -9.06
C TRP A 59 2.85 -9.27 -10.48
N ARG A 60 3.89 -9.79 -11.15
CA ARG A 60 3.79 -10.45 -12.46
C ARG A 60 3.27 -11.90 -12.37
N ASP A 61 3.33 -12.54 -11.20
CA ASP A 61 2.71 -13.85 -11.00
C ASP A 61 1.18 -13.71 -11.12
N PRO A 62 0.49 -14.50 -11.98
CA PRO A 62 -0.95 -14.40 -12.17
C PRO A 62 -1.77 -14.69 -10.91
N ARG A 63 -1.20 -15.33 -9.87
CA ARG A 63 -1.83 -15.57 -8.55
C ARG A 63 -1.74 -14.34 -7.63
N VAL A 64 -0.88 -13.38 -7.97
CA VAL A 64 -0.72 -12.08 -7.28
C VAL A 64 -1.40 -11.01 -8.12
N GLY A 65 -0.90 -10.77 -9.33
CA GLY A 65 -1.52 -9.94 -10.35
C GLY A 65 -1.42 -8.43 -10.11
N TRP A 66 -1.40 -7.71 -11.23
CA TRP A 66 -1.62 -6.27 -11.32
C TRP A 66 -2.83 -6.00 -12.22
N GLY A 67 -3.60 -4.95 -11.92
CA GLY A 67 -4.73 -4.52 -12.75
C GLY A 67 -4.86 -3.00 -12.79
N LEU A 68 -5.48 -2.50 -13.86
CA LEU A 68 -5.79 -1.09 -14.07
C LEU A 68 -7.25 -0.83 -13.71
N VAL A 69 -7.52 0.17 -12.89
CA VAL A 69 -8.87 0.63 -12.55
C VAL A 69 -9.17 1.93 -13.28
N LEU A 70 -10.23 1.92 -14.08
CA LEU A 70 -10.74 3.06 -14.84
C LEU A 70 -12.17 3.40 -14.40
N PRO A 71 -12.67 4.63 -14.61
CA PRO A 71 -14.11 4.87 -14.53
C PRO A 71 -14.86 3.96 -15.50
N ASP A 72 -16.07 3.55 -15.13
CA ASP A 72 -16.98 2.89 -16.06
C ASP A 72 -17.71 3.92 -16.93
N ASP A 73 -18.00 3.53 -18.17
CA ASP A 73 -18.78 4.32 -19.12
C ASP A 73 -19.79 3.40 -19.83
N ASP A 74 -21.07 3.55 -19.49
CA ASP A 74 -22.14 2.74 -20.07
C ASP A 74 -22.37 3.04 -21.56
N ALA A 75 -21.77 4.11 -22.12
CA ALA A 75 -21.81 4.39 -23.55
C ALA A 75 -20.82 3.54 -24.37
N LEU A 76 -19.85 2.89 -23.73
CA LEU A 76 -18.86 2.05 -24.38
C LEU A 76 -19.28 0.59 -24.42
N ALA A 77 -18.92 -0.10 -25.50
CA ALA A 77 -19.11 -1.54 -25.63
C ALA A 77 -18.29 -2.30 -24.57
N ASP A 78 -18.86 -3.38 -24.04
CA ASP A 78 -18.24 -4.19 -22.99
C ASP A 78 -16.87 -4.76 -23.37
N ASP A 79 -16.70 -5.11 -24.64
CA ASP A 79 -15.44 -5.66 -25.16
C ASP A 79 -14.34 -4.58 -25.26
N ALA A 80 -14.69 -3.36 -25.67
CA ALA A 80 -13.80 -2.20 -25.64
C ALA A 80 -13.41 -1.85 -24.20
N LYS A 81 -14.37 -1.90 -23.27
CA LYS A 81 -14.10 -1.70 -21.83
C LYS A 81 -13.18 -2.77 -21.25
N ALA A 82 -13.37 -4.04 -21.64
CA ALA A 82 -12.53 -5.14 -21.21
C ALA A 82 -11.07 -5.00 -21.67
N ARG A 83 -10.86 -4.46 -22.87
CA ARG A 83 -9.52 -4.20 -23.45
C ARG A 83 -8.91 -2.87 -23.01
N GLY A 84 -9.68 -1.98 -22.40
CA GLY A 84 -9.22 -0.65 -21.97
C GLY A 84 -8.94 0.30 -23.14
N GLU A 85 -9.70 0.19 -24.23
CA GLU A 85 -9.50 1.01 -25.45
C GLU A 85 -9.72 2.51 -25.21
N ASP A 86 -10.51 2.85 -24.20
CA ASP A 86 -10.80 4.20 -23.72
C ASP A 86 -9.72 4.77 -22.78
N ALA A 87 -8.72 3.97 -22.40
CA ALA A 87 -7.59 4.49 -21.65
C ALA A 87 -6.75 5.44 -22.53
N PRO A 88 -6.14 6.49 -21.94
CA PRO A 88 -5.18 7.34 -22.65
C PRO A 88 -4.05 6.51 -23.28
N GLY A 89 -3.48 7.01 -24.38
CA GLY A 89 -2.40 6.35 -25.13
C GLY A 89 -1.32 5.72 -24.25
N PRO A 90 -0.67 6.47 -23.34
CA PRO A 90 0.35 5.92 -22.46
C PRO A 90 -0.15 4.73 -21.62
N LEU A 91 -1.38 4.77 -21.10
CA LEU A 91 -1.91 3.65 -20.29
C LEU A 91 -2.27 2.43 -21.14
N ARG A 92 -2.63 2.61 -22.42
CA ARG A 92 -2.77 1.49 -23.36
C ARG A 92 -1.43 0.81 -23.60
N GLU A 93 -0.36 1.59 -23.82
CA GLU A 93 1.01 1.06 -23.92
C GLU A 93 1.42 0.31 -22.64
N LEU A 94 1.04 0.82 -21.47
CA LEU A 94 1.29 0.15 -20.19
C LEU A 94 0.56 -1.20 -20.08
N LEU A 95 -0.71 -1.26 -20.51
CA LEU A 95 -1.48 -2.51 -20.55
C LEU A 95 -0.86 -3.52 -21.51
N GLU A 96 -0.43 -3.08 -22.69
CA GLU A 96 0.26 -3.92 -23.69
C GLU A 96 1.56 -4.50 -23.13
N ALA A 97 2.33 -3.71 -22.38
CA ALA A 97 3.56 -4.16 -21.73
C ALA A 97 3.34 -5.09 -20.52
N ARG A 98 2.09 -5.20 -20.03
CA ARG A 98 1.71 -6.04 -18.88
C ARG A 98 0.61 -7.03 -19.29
N PRO A 99 0.91 -7.99 -20.19
CA PRO A 99 -0.09 -8.90 -20.73
C PRO A 99 -0.79 -9.71 -19.63
N GLY A 100 -2.10 -9.92 -19.78
CA GLY A 100 -2.94 -10.65 -18.83
C GLY A 100 -3.44 -9.82 -17.64
N SER A 101 -3.06 -8.55 -17.55
CA SER A 101 -3.58 -7.62 -16.54
C SER A 101 -5.03 -7.25 -16.85
N PRO A 102 -5.98 -7.41 -15.91
CA PRO A 102 -7.35 -7.02 -16.14
C PRO A 102 -7.53 -5.50 -16.09
N VAL A 103 -8.46 -5.01 -16.91
CA VAL A 103 -9.06 -3.69 -16.75
C VAL A 103 -10.32 -3.84 -15.89
N LEU A 104 -10.34 -3.12 -14.79
CA LEU A 104 -11.41 -3.08 -13.80
C LEU A 104 -12.08 -1.70 -13.86
N ARG A 105 -13.38 -1.67 -13.55
CA ARG A 105 -14.21 -0.48 -13.71
C ARG A 105 -14.82 -0.05 -12.38
N TYR A 106 -14.58 1.19 -12.02
CA TYR A 106 -15.23 1.84 -10.90
C TYR A 106 -16.65 2.25 -11.30
N ARG A 107 -17.64 1.76 -10.56
CA ARG A 107 -19.06 2.08 -10.74
C ARG A 107 -19.48 3.12 -9.71
N THR A 108 -20.28 4.10 -10.10
CA THR A 108 -20.83 5.11 -9.17
C THR A 108 -22.10 4.64 -8.45
N GLU A 109 -22.61 3.46 -8.79
CA GLU A 109 -23.83 2.89 -8.21
C GLU A 109 -23.70 2.75 -6.68
N PRO A 110 -24.65 3.29 -5.88
CA PRO A 110 -24.52 3.34 -4.42
C PRO A 110 -24.25 1.99 -3.74
N ALA A 111 -24.80 0.90 -4.27
CA ALA A 111 -24.62 -0.45 -3.70
C ALA A 111 -23.21 -1.02 -3.94
N LEU A 112 -22.50 -0.54 -4.98
CA LEU A 112 -21.25 -1.14 -5.47
C LEU A 112 -20.03 -0.23 -5.30
N ARG A 113 -20.23 1.09 -5.33
CA ARG A 113 -19.16 2.10 -5.47
C ARG A 113 -18.03 2.03 -4.43
N PHE A 114 -18.25 1.40 -3.28
CA PHE A 114 -17.24 1.29 -2.22
C PHE A 114 -16.83 -0.15 -1.90
N THR A 115 -17.44 -1.12 -2.58
CA THR A 115 -17.35 -2.53 -2.21
C THR A 115 -16.95 -3.41 -3.37
N HIS A 116 -17.12 -2.96 -4.62
CA HIS A 116 -16.89 -3.75 -5.82
C HIS A 116 -16.15 -2.98 -6.91
N LEU A 117 -15.53 -3.74 -7.79
CA LEU A 117 -15.05 -3.30 -9.10
C LEU A 117 -15.68 -4.19 -10.17
N ARG A 118 -16.15 -3.60 -11.27
CA ARG A 118 -16.69 -4.37 -12.39
C ARG A 118 -15.58 -4.80 -13.33
N ARG A 119 -15.54 -6.07 -13.69
CA ARG A 119 -14.68 -6.59 -14.76
C ARG A 119 -15.54 -7.00 -15.94
N TYR A 120 -15.32 -6.37 -17.08
CA TYR A 120 -15.85 -6.84 -18.35
C TYR A 120 -14.91 -7.88 -18.94
N TYR A 121 -15.46 -8.79 -19.74
CA TYR A 121 -14.72 -9.83 -20.43
C TYR A 121 -15.12 -9.85 -21.90
N THR A 122 -14.20 -10.31 -22.76
CA THR A 122 -14.47 -10.44 -24.20
C THR A 122 -15.19 -11.75 -24.54
N ASP A 123 -15.14 -12.74 -23.65
CA ASP A 123 -15.60 -14.12 -23.88
C ASP A 123 -16.82 -14.51 -23.03
N ARG A 124 -17.26 -13.65 -22.11
CA ARG A 124 -18.34 -13.92 -21.13
C ARG A 124 -18.96 -12.62 -20.60
N PRO A 125 -20.09 -12.69 -19.89
CA PRO A 125 -20.67 -11.52 -19.22
C PRO A 125 -19.73 -10.89 -18.19
N PHE A 126 -19.92 -9.61 -17.90
CA PHE A 126 -19.20 -8.93 -16.84
C PHE A 126 -19.43 -9.56 -15.46
N GLN A 127 -18.56 -9.23 -14.51
CA GLN A 127 -18.69 -9.63 -13.11
C GLN A 127 -18.32 -8.48 -12.19
N ASP A 128 -19.13 -8.25 -11.14
CA ASP A 128 -18.79 -7.35 -10.05
C ASP A 128 -17.95 -8.11 -9.01
N ILE A 129 -16.68 -7.72 -8.87
CA ILE A 129 -15.68 -8.36 -8.01
C ILE A 129 -15.63 -7.59 -6.70
N ALA A 130 -15.97 -8.26 -5.60
CA ALA A 130 -15.94 -7.67 -4.27
C ALA A 130 -14.49 -7.42 -3.81
N LEU A 131 -14.22 -6.23 -3.24
CA LEU A 131 -12.94 -5.90 -2.62
C LEU A 131 -12.58 -6.83 -1.45
N SER A 132 -13.61 -7.36 -0.78
CA SER A 132 -13.52 -8.30 0.34
C SER A 132 -13.44 -9.77 -0.08
N GLY A 133 -13.55 -10.07 -1.38
CA GLY A 133 -13.48 -11.45 -1.87
C GLY A 133 -12.14 -12.11 -1.52
N PRO A 134 -12.07 -13.44 -1.37
CA PRO A 134 -10.83 -14.14 -1.01
C PRO A 134 -9.89 -14.35 -2.20
N ASP A 135 -10.44 -14.50 -3.41
CA ASP A 135 -9.67 -14.83 -4.60
C ASP A 135 -8.80 -13.66 -5.05
N ARG A 136 -7.53 -13.96 -5.32
CA ARG A 136 -6.51 -12.98 -5.72
C ARG A 136 -5.81 -13.41 -7.00
N GLY A 137 -5.38 -12.42 -7.78
CA GLY A 137 -4.70 -12.64 -9.05
C GLY A 137 -5.45 -12.06 -10.25
N THR A 138 -5.07 -12.49 -11.45
CA THR A 138 -5.62 -12.01 -12.73
C THR A 138 -6.65 -12.94 -13.35
N ALA A 139 -6.85 -14.13 -12.77
CA ALA A 139 -7.87 -15.09 -13.20
C ALA A 139 -9.28 -14.48 -13.18
N ALA A 140 -10.19 -15.04 -13.97
CA ALA A 140 -11.58 -14.58 -13.99
C ALA A 140 -12.20 -14.68 -12.58
N GLY A 141 -12.87 -13.61 -12.15
CA GLY A 141 -13.45 -13.46 -10.81
C GLY A 141 -12.47 -13.12 -9.70
N ALA A 142 -11.15 -13.15 -9.95
CA ALA A 142 -10.15 -12.78 -8.98
C ALA A 142 -9.83 -11.28 -9.00
N LEU A 143 -9.50 -10.72 -7.84
CA LEU A 143 -9.02 -9.34 -7.70
C LEU A 143 -7.49 -9.32 -7.68
N PRO A 144 -6.81 -8.56 -8.56
CA PRO A 144 -5.37 -8.39 -8.49
C PRO A 144 -4.93 -7.81 -7.14
N ARG A 145 -3.78 -8.26 -6.63
CA ARG A 145 -3.21 -7.72 -5.40
C ARG A 145 -2.69 -6.30 -5.57
N TYR A 146 -2.34 -5.91 -6.79
CA TYR A 146 -1.90 -4.55 -7.12
C TYR A 146 -2.91 -3.88 -8.05
N LEU A 147 -3.36 -2.69 -7.68
CA LEU A 147 -4.31 -1.91 -8.46
C LEU A 147 -3.75 -0.52 -8.76
N LEU A 148 -3.65 -0.15 -10.04
CA LEU A 148 -3.41 1.23 -10.43
C LEU A 148 -4.73 1.89 -10.78
N MET A 149 -5.16 2.88 -10.01
CA MET A 149 -6.29 3.73 -10.36
C MET A 149 -5.85 4.82 -11.32
N TYR A 150 -6.60 5.03 -12.39
CA TYR A 150 -6.44 6.20 -13.24
C TYR A 150 -7.71 7.04 -13.24
N GLY A 151 -7.58 8.27 -12.77
CA GLY A 151 -8.69 9.20 -12.59
C GLY A 151 -8.52 10.07 -11.36
N GLY A 152 -8.96 11.32 -11.49
CA GLY A 152 -9.04 12.26 -10.39
C GLY A 152 -10.01 11.78 -9.29
N PRO A 153 -9.89 12.33 -8.07
CA PRO A 153 -10.75 11.95 -6.96
C PRO A 153 -12.18 12.47 -7.08
N ASP A 154 -12.43 13.39 -8.00
CA ASP A 154 -13.75 13.78 -8.49
C ASP A 154 -14.46 12.66 -9.30
N VAL A 155 -13.68 11.76 -9.92
CA VAL A 155 -14.21 10.64 -10.72
C VAL A 155 -14.20 9.33 -9.93
N ILE A 156 -13.08 9.02 -9.28
CA ILE A 156 -12.90 7.84 -8.41
C ILE A 156 -12.59 8.36 -7.00
N PRO A 157 -13.57 8.45 -6.07
CA PRO A 157 -13.40 9.09 -4.77
C PRO A 157 -12.22 8.60 -3.95
N TRP A 158 -11.68 9.45 -3.09
CA TRP A 158 -10.63 9.04 -2.14
C TRP A 158 -11.11 7.90 -1.24
N GLU A 159 -12.36 7.97 -0.77
CA GLU A 159 -13.01 6.92 0.02
C GLU A 159 -12.90 5.53 -0.62
N PHE A 160 -12.97 5.44 -1.96
CA PHE A 160 -12.77 4.16 -2.63
C PHE A 160 -11.33 3.66 -2.49
N GLN A 161 -10.31 4.52 -2.68
CA GLN A 161 -8.91 4.13 -2.51
C GLN A 161 -8.59 3.75 -1.07
N TYR A 162 -9.13 4.48 -0.10
CA TYR A 162 -9.01 4.19 1.32
C TYR A 162 -9.46 2.77 1.66
N LEU A 163 -10.60 2.35 1.12
CA LEU A 163 -11.15 1.02 1.33
C LEU A 163 -10.35 -0.04 0.56
N ALA A 164 -10.01 0.22 -0.70
CA ALA A 164 -9.24 -0.70 -1.54
C ALA A 164 -7.84 -0.99 -0.98
N ASN A 165 -7.18 0.00 -0.34
CA ASN A 165 -5.90 -0.16 0.35
C ASN A 165 -5.91 -1.22 1.46
N GLN A 166 -7.08 -1.51 2.04
CA GLN A 166 -7.21 -2.51 3.11
C GLN A 166 -7.12 -3.94 2.57
N SER A 167 -7.42 -4.17 1.29
CA SER A 167 -7.44 -5.51 0.67
C SER A 167 -6.40 -5.71 -0.43
N SER A 168 -5.91 -4.62 -1.03
CA SER A 168 -4.98 -4.59 -2.15
C SER A 168 -3.91 -3.50 -1.97
N ALA A 169 -2.80 -3.61 -2.67
CA ALA A 169 -1.79 -2.56 -2.82
C ALA A 169 -2.25 -1.59 -3.91
N VAL A 170 -2.67 -0.38 -3.54
CA VAL A 170 -3.32 0.54 -4.49
C VAL A 170 -2.54 1.83 -4.65
N GLY A 171 -2.30 2.20 -5.90
CA GLY A 171 -1.76 3.50 -6.28
C GLY A 171 -2.71 4.24 -7.22
N ARG A 172 -2.48 5.54 -7.40
CA ARG A 172 -3.33 6.40 -8.23
C ARG A 172 -2.51 7.32 -9.13
N LEU A 173 -2.93 7.45 -10.38
CA LEU A 173 -2.46 8.47 -11.31
C LEU A 173 -3.61 9.40 -11.72
N THR A 174 -3.33 10.71 -11.68
CA THR A 174 -4.24 11.77 -12.15
C THR A 174 -3.59 12.66 -13.20
N LEU A 175 -2.41 12.25 -13.68
CA LEU A 175 -1.63 12.98 -14.67
C LEU A 175 -2.31 12.94 -16.04
N ILE A 176 -2.12 14.00 -16.82
CA ILE A 176 -2.62 14.13 -18.19
C ILE A 176 -1.52 14.64 -19.11
N GLY A 177 -1.70 14.45 -20.42
CA GLY A 177 -0.77 14.96 -21.45
C GLY A 177 0.66 14.50 -21.21
N ALA A 178 1.62 15.42 -21.37
CA ALA A 178 3.04 15.14 -21.23
C ALA A 178 3.42 14.57 -19.86
N GLY A 179 2.75 14.97 -18.77
CA GLY A 179 3.05 14.43 -17.45
C GLY A 179 2.75 12.93 -17.33
N LEU A 180 1.63 12.48 -17.93
CA LEU A 180 1.29 11.06 -17.98
C LEU A 180 2.27 10.28 -18.88
N GLU A 181 2.61 10.84 -20.03
CA GLU A 181 3.58 10.26 -20.97
C GLU A 181 4.97 10.09 -20.31
N ASN A 182 5.48 11.12 -19.63
CA ASN A 182 6.74 11.06 -18.89
C ASN A 182 6.72 9.95 -17.84
N TYR A 183 5.67 9.89 -17.02
CA TYR A 183 5.54 8.90 -15.95
C TYR A 183 5.49 7.47 -16.49
N VAL A 184 4.65 7.21 -17.49
CA VAL A 184 4.50 5.87 -18.04
C VAL A 184 5.74 5.43 -18.82
N THR A 185 6.37 6.33 -19.58
CA THR A 185 7.65 6.04 -20.25
C THR A 185 8.73 5.66 -19.24
N ALA A 186 8.86 6.42 -18.15
CA ALA A 186 9.79 6.09 -17.08
C ALA A 186 9.45 4.75 -16.42
N LEU A 187 8.17 4.49 -16.15
CA LEU A 187 7.69 3.23 -15.56
C LEU A 187 8.00 2.02 -16.43
N LEU A 188 7.77 2.10 -17.74
CA LEU A 188 8.05 1.03 -18.69
C LEU A 188 9.55 0.76 -18.84
N GLY A 189 10.36 1.81 -18.82
CA GLY A 189 11.81 1.72 -18.89
C GLY A 189 12.52 1.43 -17.57
N ASP A 190 11.79 1.29 -16.46
CA ASP A 190 12.32 1.19 -15.09
C ASP A 190 13.25 2.36 -14.70
N TRP A 191 12.87 3.58 -15.10
CA TRP A 191 13.66 4.82 -14.97
C TRP A 191 15.08 4.66 -15.54
N PRO A 192 15.20 4.52 -16.87
CA PRO A 192 16.48 4.30 -17.51
C PRO A 192 17.41 5.49 -17.27
N ALA A 193 18.68 5.22 -16.94
CA ALA A 193 19.68 6.23 -16.60
C ALA A 193 19.31 7.14 -15.41
N SER A 194 18.45 6.65 -14.50
CA SER A 194 18.20 7.29 -13.21
C SER A 194 19.51 7.54 -12.44
N ALA A 195 19.69 8.77 -12.01
CA ALA A 195 20.72 9.20 -11.08
C ALA A 195 20.35 8.89 -9.62
N ALA A 196 19.08 8.55 -9.34
CA ALA A 196 18.63 8.23 -7.99
C ALA A 196 19.38 7.01 -7.42
N GLN A 197 20.08 7.23 -6.32
CA GLN A 197 20.92 6.23 -5.68
C GLN A 197 20.16 5.54 -4.56
N PRO A 198 19.98 4.20 -4.58
CA PRO A 198 19.28 3.50 -3.51
C PRO A 198 20.02 3.52 -2.17
N THR A 199 21.33 3.78 -2.19
CA THR A 199 22.13 3.96 -0.96
C THR A 199 22.02 5.38 -0.39
N HIS A 200 21.43 6.34 -1.11
CA HIS A 200 21.31 7.73 -0.67
C HIS A 200 19.88 8.00 -0.22
N THR A 201 19.73 8.56 0.98
CA THR A 201 18.42 8.92 1.54
C THR A 201 18.45 10.31 2.13
N VAL A 202 17.36 11.05 1.98
CA VAL A 202 17.19 12.35 2.64
C VAL A 202 16.00 12.28 3.59
N VAL A 203 16.26 12.46 4.88
CA VAL A 203 15.24 12.67 5.90
C VAL A 203 15.26 14.15 6.27
N TRP A 204 14.14 14.83 6.09
CA TRP A 204 13.96 16.24 6.45
C TRP A 204 12.80 16.35 7.42
N SER A 205 13.05 16.89 8.60
CA SER A 205 12.06 16.84 9.67
C SER A 205 12.04 18.11 10.50
N VAL A 206 10.95 18.86 10.39
CA VAL A 206 10.75 20.15 11.04
C VAL A 206 10.44 19.99 12.54
N ASP A 207 10.79 21.00 13.33
CA ASP A 207 10.44 21.12 14.75
C ASP A 207 10.14 22.60 15.05
N HIS A 208 8.87 22.98 15.09
CA HIS A 208 8.43 24.32 15.49
C HIS A 208 8.30 24.49 17.01
N GLY A 209 8.73 23.50 17.80
CA GLY A 209 8.85 23.61 19.25
C GLY A 209 7.97 22.66 20.06
N PRO A 210 7.99 22.76 21.39
CA PRO A 210 7.44 21.76 22.30
C PRO A 210 5.93 21.56 22.23
N ALA A 211 5.17 22.60 21.88
CA ALA A 211 3.72 22.57 21.77
C ALA A 211 3.23 22.21 20.36
N ASP A 212 4.13 22.09 19.39
CA ASP A 212 3.78 21.86 18.00
C ASP A 212 3.90 20.37 17.63
N VAL A 213 2.95 19.87 16.85
CA VAL A 213 2.86 18.47 16.43
C VAL A 213 4.09 18.04 15.59
N THR A 214 4.76 18.97 14.89
CA THR A 214 6.00 18.71 14.14
C THR A 214 7.10 18.12 15.01
N ARG A 215 7.19 18.50 16.29
CA ARG A 215 8.13 17.88 17.24
C ARG A 215 7.84 16.40 17.45
N VAL A 216 6.55 16.04 17.55
CA VAL A 216 6.11 14.66 17.71
C VAL A 216 6.38 13.88 16.43
N MET A 217 6.05 14.43 15.26
CA MET A 217 6.32 13.84 13.94
C MET A 217 7.81 13.57 13.73
N ARG A 218 8.68 14.56 14.00
CA ARG A 218 10.13 14.42 13.94
C ARG A 218 10.60 13.23 14.78
N ARG A 219 10.15 13.13 16.03
CA ARG A 219 10.60 12.08 16.95
C ARG A 219 10.04 10.69 16.60
N ALA A 220 8.76 10.63 16.21
CA ALA A 220 8.06 9.38 15.96
C ALA A 220 8.41 8.77 14.59
N ILE A 221 8.75 9.59 13.61
CA ILE A 221 9.04 9.18 12.24
C ILE A 221 10.47 9.56 11.86
N GLY A 222 10.77 10.85 11.69
CA GLY A 222 12.03 11.34 11.11
C GLY A 222 13.28 10.79 11.80
N ALA A 223 13.46 11.08 13.09
CA ALA A 223 14.60 10.63 13.88
C ALA A 223 14.67 9.10 14.01
N ARG A 224 13.51 8.43 14.06
CA ARG A 224 13.45 6.95 14.16
C ARG A 224 13.91 6.30 12.86
N LEU A 225 13.43 6.80 11.73
CA LEU A 225 13.81 6.31 10.41
C LEU A 225 15.28 6.64 10.13
N GLN A 226 15.71 7.86 10.42
CA GLN A 226 17.11 8.24 10.30
C GLN A 226 18.02 7.33 11.11
N LYS A 227 17.64 6.97 12.35
CA LYS A 227 18.43 6.05 13.17
C LYS A 227 18.56 4.67 12.50
N ALA A 228 17.51 4.16 11.88
CA ALA A 228 17.55 2.90 11.14
C ALA A 228 18.45 3.00 9.91
N LEU A 229 18.28 4.05 9.10
CA LEU A 229 19.05 4.30 7.88
C LEU A 229 20.54 4.52 8.17
N ALA A 230 20.86 5.33 9.18
CA ALA A 230 22.25 5.59 9.60
C ALA A 230 22.94 4.35 10.19
N GLY A 231 22.16 3.40 10.73
CA GLY A 231 22.66 2.14 11.27
C GLY A 231 22.88 1.06 10.21
N ASP A 232 22.41 1.27 8.97
CA ASP A 232 22.61 0.37 7.85
C ASP A 232 24.00 0.55 7.24
N THR A 233 24.67 -0.56 6.88
CA THR A 233 26.05 -0.54 6.39
C THR A 233 26.21 -0.02 4.97
N GLU A 234 25.17 -0.08 4.13
CA GLU A 234 25.20 0.40 2.74
C GLU A 234 24.60 1.78 2.59
N ILE A 235 23.55 2.07 3.35
CA ILE A 235 22.83 3.35 3.30
C ILE A 235 23.48 4.38 4.24
N GLY A 236 23.94 3.97 5.42
CA GLY A 236 24.23 4.88 6.53
C GLY A 236 25.29 5.94 6.24
N VAL A 237 26.29 5.63 5.41
CA VAL A 237 27.33 6.58 5.00
C VAL A 237 26.77 7.73 4.13
N ASN A 238 25.68 7.49 3.43
CA ASN A 238 25.05 8.43 2.50
C ASN A 238 23.66 8.91 2.99
N ALA A 239 23.24 8.48 4.18
CA ALA A 239 22.00 8.95 4.81
C ALA A 239 22.15 10.39 5.30
N ARG A 240 21.33 11.30 4.77
CA ARG A 240 21.30 12.72 5.15
C ARG A 240 20.09 13.01 6.02
N TYR A 241 20.33 13.60 7.20
CA TYR A 241 19.27 14.11 8.08
C TYR A 241 19.36 15.62 8.22
N LEU A 242 18.27 16.31 7.89
CA LEU A 242 18.06 17.73 8.11
C LEU A 242 17.13 17.88 9.33
N ASP A 243 17.75 18.04 10.50
CA ASP A 243 17.06 18.06 11.79
C ASP A 243 16.57 19.46 12.16
N GLY A 244 15.26 19.66 12.17
CA GLY A 244 14.61 20.92 12.53
C GLY A 244 14.92 21.37 13.95
N SER A 245 15.20 20.45 14.88
CA SER A 245 15.62 20.84 16.24
C SER A 245 17.02 21.46 16.32
N LYS A 246 17.74 21.45 15.19
CA LYS A 246 19.03 22.11 14.98
C LYS A 246 18.93 23.25 13.95
N GLY A 247 17.73 23.65 13.55
CA GLY A 247 17.51 24.69 12.54
C GLY A 247 17.93 24.29 11.12
N GLN A 248 18.03 22.99 10.81
CA GLN A 248 18.53 22.52 9.50
C GLN A 248 17.41 22.22 8.49
N ALA A 249 16.16 22.14 8.95
CA ALA A 249 15.02 21.77 8.12
C ALA A 249 14.42 23.00 7.40
N THR A 250 15.22 23.65 6.55
CA THR A 250 14.75 24.73 5.64
C THR A 250 14.46 24.17 4.24
N ALA A 251 13.65 24.88 3.45
CA ALA A 251 13.36 24.50 2.07
C ALA A 251 14.64 24.53 1.21
N ALA A 252 15.47 25.56 1.36
CA ALA A 252 16.75 25.67 0.65
C ALA A 252 17.70 24.50 0.98
N ALA A 253 17.79 24.09 2.24
CA ALA A 253 18.61 22.94 2.64
C ALA A 253 18.06 21.62 2.09
N LEU A 254 16.73 21.49 1.98
CA LEU A 254 16.10 20.34 1.33
C LEU A 254 16.48 20.29 -0.16
N TYR A 255 16.28 21.38 -0.90
CA TYR A 255 16.61 21.46 -2.34
C TYR A 255 18.07 21.09 -2.59
N GLN A 256 18.97 21.69 -1.83
CA GLN A 256 20.40 21.38 -1.92
C GLN A 256 20.67 19.90 -1.63
N ALA A 257 20.11 19.34 -0.56
CA ALA A 257 20.34 17.94 -0.20
C ALA A 257 19.81 16.97 -1.26
N LEU A 258 18.68 17.28 -1.90
CA LEU A 258 18.11 16.47 -2.97
C LEU A 258 19.01 16.50 -4.22
N ASN A 259 19.46 17.68 -4.62
CA ASN A 259 20.39 17.86 -5.73
C ASN A 259 21.74 17.17 -5.47
N ASP A 260 22.34 17.37 -4.29
CA ASP A 260 23.68 16.83 -3.99
C ASP A 260 23.68 15.30 -3.82
N ARG A 261 22.55 14.71 -3.42
CA ARG A 261 22.49 13.29 -3.04
C ARG A 261 21.78 12.40 -4.04
N HIS A 262 20.91 12.93 -4.89
CA HIS A 262 20.02 12.16 -5.75
C HIS A 262 19.42 10.95 -5.02
N PRO A 263 18.67 11.15 -3.93
CA PRO A 263 18.27 10.05 -3.06
C PRO A 263 17.27 9.11 -3.72
N GLY A 264 17.38 7.81 -3.44
CA GLY A 264 16.32 6.84 -3.77
C GLY A 264 15.09 6.96 -2.88
N LEU A 265 15.26 7.47 -1.65
CA LEU A 265 14.18 7.71 -0.69
C LEU A 265 14.27 9.11 -0.08
N VAL A 266 13.17 9.86 -0.19
CA VAL A 266 12.94 11.16 0.47
C VAL A 266 11.86 11.01 1.53
N VAL A 267 12.12 11.46 2.74
CA VAL A 267 11.17 11.44 3.86
C VAL A 267 11.04 12.84 4.43
N THR A 268 9.85 13.41 4.39
CA THR A 268 9.54 14.71 4.99
C THR A 268 8.54 14.57 6.14
N THR A 269 8.76 15.30 7.23
CA THR A 269 7.79 15.45 8.32
C THR A 269 7.65 16.91 8.71
N SER A 270 6.48 17.49 8.50
CA SER A 270 6.21 18.92 8.72
C SER A 270 4.70 19.17 8.81
N HIS A 271 4.31 20.44 8.96
CA HIS A 271 2.96 20.86 8.55
C HIS A 271 2.82 20.75 7.03
N GLY A 272 1.57 20.60 6.58
CA GLY A 272 1.17 20.86 5.20
C GLY A 272 0.37 22.16 5.15
N LYS A 273 0.59 22.99 4.14
CA LYS A 273 -0.08 24.28 4.05
C LYS A 273 -1.56 24.10 3.67
N THR A 274 -2.45 24.60 4.51
CA THR A 274 -3.92 24.49 4.33
C THR A 274 -4.60 25.86 4.42
N GLY A 275 -3.91 26.91 3.99
CA GLY A 275 -4.42 28.27 3.97
C GLY A 275 -3.72 29.11 2.91
N PRO A 276 -4.15 30.38 2.71
CA PRO A 276 -5.15 31.10 3.50
C PRO A 276 -6.60 30.61 3.29
N LEU A 277 -7.38 30.46 4.37
CA LEU A 277 -8.77 29.96 4.32
C LEU A 277 -9.73 30.89 3.56
N ALA A 278 -9.43 32.19 3.53
CA ALA A 278 -10.27 33.20 2.87
C ALA A 278 -10.04 33.30 1.35
N ASP A 279 -9.05 32.58 0.81
CA ASP A 279 -8.77 32.54 -0.63
C ASP A 279 -8.66 31.08 -1.10
N PRO A 280 -9.80 30.48 -1.50
CA PRO A 280 -9.86 29.11 -2.00
C PRO A 280 -8.92 28.83 -3.17
N ILE A 281 -8.66 29.83 -4.04
CA ILE A 281 -7.78 29.67 -5.20
C ILE A 281 -6.33 29.54 -4.74
N ALA A 282 -5.88 30.40 -3.84
CA ALA A 282 -4.55 30.29 -3.24
C ALA A 282 -4.40 28.99 -2.43
N MET A 283 -5.46 28.57 -1.72
CA MET A 283 -5.42 27.33 -0.96
C MET A 283 -5.29 26.08 -1.85
N VAL A 284 -5.99 26.01 -2.99
CA VAL A 284 -5.81 24.93 -3.98
C VAL A 284 -4.38 24.89 -4.51
N ARG A 285 -3.80 26.06 -4.84
CA ARG A 285 -2.43 26.18 -5.35
C ARG A 285 -1.38 25.70 -4.34
N ASP A 286 -1.63 25.90 -3.05
CA ASP A 286 -0.66 25.70 -1.98
C ASP A 286 -0.95 24.47 -1.11
N LEU A 287 -2.02 23.72 -1.41
CA LEU A 287 -2.55 22.65 -0.57
C LEU A 287 -1.47 21.61 -0.25
N GLY A 288 -1.29 21.34 1.04
CA GLY A 288 -0.43 20.26 1.51
C GLY A 288 1.06 20.46 1.27
N LEU A 289 1.50 21.62 0.76
CA LEU A 289 2.92 21.91 0.57
C LEU A 289 3.64 21.83 1.93
N PRO A 290 4.73 21.05 2.05
CA PRO A 290 5.53 21.00 3.28
C PRO A 290 6.00 22.38 3.71
N VAL A 291 5.83 22.70 4.99
CA VAL A 291 6.24 23.98 5.60
C VAL A 291 7.51 23.77 6.41
N ASP A 292 8.53 24.58 6.15
CA ASP A 292 9.86 24.45 6.75
C ASP A 292 9.99 25.10 8.14
N GLY A 293 11.18 25.01 8.74
CA GLY A 293 11.47 25.58 10.06
C GLY A 293 11.34 27.11 10.16
N GLU A 294 11.29 27.81 9.03
CA GLU A 294 11.14 29.27 8.92
C GLU A 294 9.74 29.66 8.42
N TYR A 295 8.81 28.70 8.36
CA TYR A 295 7.46 28.84 7.82
C TYR A 295 7.39 29.15 6.31
N SER A 296 8.47 28.88 5.58
CA SER A 296 8.48 28.89 4.11
C SER A 296 7.98 27.55 3.56
N THR A 297 7.41 27.57 2.35
CA THR A 297 6.88 26.39 1.68
C THR A 297 7.87 25.75 0.72
N VAL A 298 7.79 24.43 0.61
CA VAL A 298 8.47 23.65 -0.43
C VAL A 298 7.67 23.78 -1.74
N GLU A 299 7.98 24.83 -2.50
CA GLU A 299 7.31 25.19 -3.75
C GLU A 299 7.72 24.27 -4.92
N PRO A 300 6.77 23.62 -5.63
CA PRO A 300 7.10 22.64 -6.67
C PRO A 300 7.99 23.19 -7.80
N ALA A 301 7.74 24.42 -8.24
CA ALA A 301 8.51 25.05 -9.31
C ALA A 301 9.97 25.33 -8.90
N GLN A 302 10.20 25.77 -7.66
CA GLN A 302 11.55 26.02 -7.14
C GLN A 302 12.30 24.70 -6.92
N LEU A 303 11.59 23.70 -6.38
CA LEU A 303 12.12 22.36 -6.19
C LEU A 303 12.56 21.73 -7.51
N LEU A 304 11.71 21.74 -8.53
CA LEU A 304 12.02 21.18 -9.85
C LEU A 304 13.07 21.98 -10.63
N ALA A 305 13.22 23.28 -10.34
CA ALA A 305 14.33 24.07 -10.88
C ALA A 305 15.69 23.72 -10.24
N ALA A 306 15.68 23.22 -9.00
CA ALA A 306 16.88 22.87 -8.25
C ALA A 306 17.24 21.37 -8.33
N TRP A 307 16.25 20.49 -8.61
CA TRP A 307 16.42 19.04 -8.56
C TRP A 307 15.42 18.33 -9.47
N GLU A 308 15.89 17.28 -10.15
CA GLU A 308 15.04 16.35 -10.89
C GLU A 308 14.76 15.10 -10.04
N PRO A 309 13.49 14.70 -9.84
CA PRO A 309 13.15 13.58 -8.96
C PRO A 309 13.72 12.23 -9.37
N ASP A 310 13.72 12.00 -10.69
CA ASP A 310 14.51 10.99 -11.38
C ASP A 310 14.49 9.59 -10.74
N GLY A 311 13.29 9.14 -10.35
CA GLY A 311 13.09 7.80 -9.83
C GLY A 311 13.20 7.64 -8.31
N ALA A 312 13.24 8.73 -7.54
CA ALA A 312 13.09 8.66 -6.09
C ALA A 312 11.66 8.23 -5.68
N ILE A 313 11.53 7.73 -4.45
CA ILE A 313 10.23 7.60 -3.76
C ILE A 313 10.17 8.67 -2.67
N TRP A 314 9.06 9.40 -2.59
CA TRP A 314 8.86 10.44 -1.59
C TRP A 314 7.74 10.05 -0.61
N TYR A 315 8.04 10.05 0.69
CA TYR A 315 7.04 9.98 1.75
C TYR A 315 6.92 11.31 2.49
N ALA A 316 5.73 11.90 2.51
CA ALA A 316 5.44 13.18 3.16
C ALA A 316 4.38 13.02 4.26
N HIS A 317 4.83 13.08 5.51
CA HIS A 317 3.94 13.14 6.66
C HIS A 317 3.63 14.60 6.99
N ALA A 318 2.58 15.11 6.35
CA ALA A 318 2.07 16.46 6.45
C ALA A 318 0.57 16.46 6.09
N CYS A 319 -0.21 17.34 6.71
CA CYS A 319 -1.65 17.46 6.45
C CYS A 319 -1.91 17.70 4.96
N CYS A 320 -2.83 16.94 4.36
CA CYS A 320 -3.24 17.10 2.96
C CYS A 320 -2.09 17.01 1.93
N SER A 321 -0.95 16.40 2.29
CA SER A 321 0.22 16.29 1.39
C SER A 321 -0.02 15.50 0.11
N ALA A 322 -1.04 14.65 0.08
CA ALA A 322 -1.49 13.93 -1.11
C ALA A 322 -2.69 14.59 -1.81
N GLY A 323 -3.50 15.37 -1.09
CA GLY A 323 -4.73 15.95 -1.62
C GLY A 323 -5.69 16.41 -0.54
N SER A 324 -6.95 16.65 -0.93
CA SER A 324 -8.09 16.91 -0.04
C SER A 324 -9.31 16.16 -0.53
N ASP A 325 -10.27 15.92 0.36
CA ASP A 325 -11.61 15.45 0.01
C ASP A 325 -12.64 16.59 0.17
N GLY A 326 -13.73 16.54 -0.59
CA GLY A 326 -14.81 17.54 -0.56
C GLY A 326 -15.68 17.48 0.70
N SER A 327 -15.43 16.50 1.55
CA SER A 327 -15.96 16.40 2.91
C SER A 327 -14.85 15.91 3.82
N THR A 328 -14.74 16.46 5.03
CA THR A 328 -13.76 15.94 5.99
C THR A 328 -14.28 14.69 6.68
N ILE A 329 -13.44 13.65 6.72
CA ILE A 329 -13.71 12.44 7.52
C ILE A 329 -13.78 12.72 9.03
N TYR A 330 -13.46 13.93 9.48
CA TYR A 330 -13.53 14.37 10.88
C TYR A 330 -14.75 15.26 11.17
N ALA A 331 -15.75 15.29 10.28
CA ALA A 331 -16.97 16.05 10.50
C ALA A 331 -17.62 15.71 11.86
N GLY A 332 -17.98 16.74 12.61
CA GLY A 332 -18.59 16.63 13.95
C GLY A 332 -17.61 16.28 15.08
N LEU A 333 -16.31 16.21 14.82
CA LEU A 333 -15.30 15.97 15.86
C LEU A 333 -15.07 17.20 16.75
N LEU A 334 -15.14 18.39 16.17
CA LEU A 334 -14.76 19.65 16.80
C LEU A 334 -15.99 20.49 17.13
N GLU A 335 -15.83 21.42 18.06
CA GLU A 335 -16.84 22.42 18.34
C GLU A 335 -17.08 23.28 17.10
N GLU A 336 -18.35 23.39 16.70
CA GLU A 336 -18.79 24.18 15.55
C GLU A 336 -18.34 25.64 15.70
N GLY A 337 -17.70 26.18 14.65
CA GLY A 337 -17.19 27.55 14.66
C GLY A 337 -15.85 27.75 15.38
N SER A 338 -15.28 26.70 15.97
CA SER A 338 -13.91 26.75 16.48
C SER A 338 -12.91 26.99 15.34
N TRP A 339 -11.73 27.52 15.67
CA TRP A 339 -10.71 27.79 14.64
C TRP A 339 -10.34 26.53 13.83
N LEU A 340 -10.21 25.37 14.51
CA LEU A 340 -9.85 24.13 13.83
C LEU A 340 -11.02 23.57 13.01
N ASP A 341 -12.27 23.76 13.46
CA ASP A 341 -13.45 23.45 12.65
C ASP A 341 -13.49 24.27 11.35
N HIS A 342 -13.18 25.58 11.43
CA HIS A 342 -13.04 26.42 10.23
C HIS A 342 -11.93 25.97 9.29
N VAL A 343 -10.80 25.46 9.81
CA VAL A 343 -9.73 24.89 8.98
C VAL A 343 -10.23 23.65 8.24
N LEU A 344 -10.86 22.69 8.95
CA LEU A 344 -11.36 21.46 8.33
C LEU A 344 -12.46 21.75 7.30
N CYS A 345 -13.41 22.63 7.63
CA CYS A 345 -14.47 23.05 6.71
C CYS A 345 -13.92 23.83 5.51
N GLY A 346 -12.89 24.65 5.71
CA GLY A 346 -12.21 25.37 4.62
C GLY A 346 -11.56 24.40 3.64
N ILE A 347 -10.80 23.41 4.14
CA ILE A 347 -10.17 22.37 3.32
C ILE A 347 -11.22 21.56 2.57
N ALA A 348 -12.31 21.16 3.22
CA ALA A 348 -13.40 20.46 2.54
C ALA A 348 -14.08 21.35 1.47
N GLY A 349 -14.18 22.67 1.75
CA GLY A 349 -14.84 23.65 0.89
C GLY A 349 -14.15 23.91 -0.45
N ILE A 350 -12.86 23.58 -0.61
CA ILE A 350 -12.21 23.60 -1.95
C ILE A 350 -12.59 22.39 -2.80
N GLY A 351 -13.21 21.36 -2.23
CA GLY A 351 -13.57 20.13 -2.92
C GLY A 351 -12.44 19.08 -2.92
N THR A 352 -12.66 18.05 -3.72
CA THR A 352 -11.76 16.90 -3.80
C THR A 352 -10.63 17.18 -4.80
N HIS A 353 -9.37 17.13 -4.35
CA HIS A 353 -8.19 17.47 -5.16
C HIS A 353 -7.01 16.53 -4.89
N VAL A 354 -6.08 16.44 -5.85
CA VAL A 354 -4.71 15.96 -5.63
C VAL A 354 -3.82 17.16 -5.33
N ALA A 355 -2.93 17.03 -4.36
CA ALA A 355 -2.04 18.12 -3.97
C ALA A 355 -1.06 18.50 -5.12
N PRO A 356 -0.69 19.78 -5.24
CA PRO A 356 0.20 20.30 -6.28
C PRO A 356 1.59 19.64 -6.30
N LEU A 357 2.18 19.37 -5.13
CA LEU A 357 3.52 18.78 -5.03
C LEU A 357 3.61 17.38 -5.66
N PRO A 358 2.80 16.37 -5.27
CA PRO A 358 2.86 15.07 -5.90
C PRO A 358 2.55 15.12 -7.41
N ALA A 359 1.59 15.95 -7.84
CA ALA A 359 1.25 16.09 -9.25
C ALA A 359 2.46 16.60 -10.07
N ALA A 360 3.15 17.63 -9.57
CA ALA A 360 4.34 18.18 -10.22
C ALA A 360 5.49 17.17 -10.27
N LEU A 361 5.75 16.45 -9.17
CA LEU A 361 6.88 15.52 -9.07
C LEU A 361 6.66 14.22 -9.86
N LEU A 362 5.43 13.71 -9.91
CA LEU A 362 5.09 12.52 -10.70
C LEU A 362 4.97 12.85 -12.20
N GLY A 363 4.59 14.08 -12.56
CA GLY A 363 4.47 14.53 -13.95
C GLY A 363 5.75 15.15 -14.55
N ALA A 364 6.82 15.30 -13.76
CA ALA A 364 8.06 15.91 -14.22
C ALA A 364 8.69 15.14 -15.39
N ALA A 365 9.54 15.81 -16.17
CA ALA A 365 10.27 15.18 -17.29
C ALA A 365 11.08 13.95 -16.83
N ARG A 366 11.64 14.01 -15.62
CA ARG A 366 12.25 12.87 -14.92
C ARG A 366 11.48 12.62 -13.62
N PRO A 367 10.42 11.80 -13.67
CA PRO A 367 9.42 11.77 -12.62
C PRO A 367 9.87 11.00 -11.37
N LEU A 368 9.19 11.22 -10.25
CA LEU A 368 9.24 10.30 -9.10
C LEU A 368 8.72 8.92 -9.50
N ARG A 369 9.14 7.87 -8.78
CA ARG A 369 8.49 6.56 -8.80
C ARG A 369 7.12 6.59 -8.14
N ALA A 370 7.08 7.07 -6.91
CA ALA A 370 5.85 7.17 -6.13
C ALA A 370 5.93 8.32 -5.12
N PHE A 371 4.77 8.86 -4.79
CA PHE A 371 4.57 9.78 -3.69
C PHE A 371 3.60 9.18 -2.69
N ILE A 372 3.92 9.23 -1.40
CA ILE A 372 3.09 8.73 -0.31
C ILE A 372 2.77 9.91 0.59
N GLY A 373 1.48 10.16 0.85
CA GLY A 373 1.04 11.30 1.63
C GLY A 373 -0.34 11.10 2.23
N HIS A 374 -0.85 12.11 2.93
CA HIS A 374 -2.17 12.08 3.56
C HIS A 374 -3.12 12.98 2.79
N VAL A 375 -4.36 12.54 2.61
CA VAL A 375 -5.42 13.37 1.99
C VAL A 375 -6.11 14.24 3.06
N GLU A 376 -6.13 13.78 4.30
CA GLU A 376 -6.80 14.48 5.40
C GLU A 376 -5.75 15.02 6.40
N PRO A 377 -6.14 15.97 7.27
CA PRO A 377 -5.27 16.44 8.34
C PRO A 377 -4.90 15.32 9.34
N THR A 378 -3.67 15.38 9.84
CA THR A 378 -3.13 14.46 10.84
C THR A 378 -3.13 15.12 12.21
N PHE A 379 -3.40 14.35 13.27
CA PHE A 379 -3.42 14.84 14.66
C PHE A 379 -2.31 14.19 15.51
N ASP A 380 -1.94 14.81 16.62
CA ASP A 380 -0.96 14.26 17.56
C ASP A 380 -1.38 12.89 18.12
N TRP A 381 -2.68 12.70 18.39
CA TRP A 381 -3.27 11.44 18.85
C TRP A 381 -3.18 10.28 17.84
N THR A 382 -2.95 10.57 16.56
CA THR A 382 -2.79 9.53 15.52
C THR A 382 -1.33 9.10 15.35
N ILE A 383 -0.40 9.91 15.87
CA ILE A 383 1.05 9.63 15.83
C ILE A 383 1.49 8.82 17.07
N GLN A 384 0.84 9.07 18.21
CA GLN A 384 1.19 8.45 19.49
C GLN A 384 -0.07 8.10 20.28
N ASN A 385 -0.08 6.89 20.86
CA ASN A 385 -1.14 6.48 21.77
C ASN A 385 -1.17 7.44 22.98
N PRO A 386 -2.31 8.09 23.26
CA PRO A 386 -2.39 9.13 24.30
C PRO A 386 -2.21 8.58 25.71
N HIS A 387 -2.48 7.29 25.95
CA HIS A 387 -2.38 6.67 27.26
C HIS A 387 -0.98 6.09 27.54
N THR A 388 -0.42 5.34 26.60
CA THR A 388 0.85 4.62 26.79
C THR A 388 2.06 5.37 26.25
N GLY A 389 1.83 6.38 25.42
CA GLY A 389 2.88 7.04 24.67
C GLY A 389 3.50 6.14 23.57
N GLN A 390 2.93 4.98 23.27
CA GLN A 390 3.42 4.11 22.20
C GLN A 390 3.28 4.79 20.83
N LYS A 391 4.33 4.71 20.00
CA LYS A 391 4.30 5.31 18.65
C LYS A 391 3.50 4.44 17.68
N LEU A 392 2.48 5.03 17.07
CA LEU A 392 1.58 4.37 16.12
C LEU A 392 2.16 4.32 14.68
N THR A 393 3.26 5.04 14.45
CA THR A 393 3.96 5.17 13.17
C THR A 393 4.97 4.05 12.89
N SER A 394 5.05 3.03 13.75
CA SER A 394 6.08 1.99 13.67
C SER A 394 6.03 1.18 12.37
N SER A 395 4.83 0.81 11.91
CA SER A 395 4.63 0.08 10.64
C SER A 395 4.90 0.94 9.41
N ILE A 396 4.70 2.25 9.48
CA ILE A 396 5.15 3.18 8.43
C ILE A 396 6.68 3.15 8.35
N CYS A 397 7.38 3.31 9.49
CA CYS A 397 8.84 3.25 9.51
C CYS A 397 9.38 1.89 9.01
N ARG A 398 8.72 0.78 9.38
CA ARG A 398 9.06 -0.55 8.86
C ARG A 398 8.83 -0.67 7.36
N GLY A 399 7.72 -0.14 6.83
CA GLY A 399 7.46 -0.16 5.40
C GLY A 399 8.50 0.64 4.61
N LEU A 400 8.79 1.87 5.05
CA LEU A 400 9.75 2.76 4.39
C LEU A 400 11.20 2.26 4.46
N TYR A 401 11.59 1.57 5.53
CA TYR A 401 12.93 0.99 5.63
C TYR A 401 12.96 -0.47 5.21
N ASN A 402 12.36 -1.36 6.00
CA ASN A 402 12.43 -2.79 5.74
C ASN A 402 11.69 -3.19 4.47
N GLY A 403 10.53 -2.61 4.17
CA GLY A 403 9.77 -2.97 2.97
C GLY A 403 10.51 -2.53 1.70
N LEU A 404 10.72 -1.23 1.56
CA LEU A 404 11.34 -0.63 0.39
C LEU A 404 12.76 -1.14 0.10
N PHE A 405 13.61 -1.31 1.12
CA PHE A 405 14.97 -1.84 0.91
C PHE A 405 15.06 -3.39 0.97
N ARG A 406 13.95 -4.09 1.18
CA ARG A 406 13.81 -5.54 0.92
C ARG A 406 13.00 -5.77 -0.35
N PRO A 407 13.58 -5.39 -1.49
CA PRO A 407 12.95 -4.82 -2.69
C PRO A 407 11.49 -5.19 -2.86
N ALA A 408 10.62 -4.67 -1.98
CA ALA A 408 9.19 -4.83 -2.10
C ALA A 408 8.64 -3.63 -2.88
N PRO A 409 7.69 -3.84 -3.79
CA PRO A 409 6.90 -2.76 -4.34
C PRO A 409 6.29 -1.87 -3.25
N VAL A 410 6.16 -0.57 -3.50
CA VAL A 410 5.74 0.44 -2.52
C VAL A 410 4.39 0.11 -1.89
N GLY A 411 3.43 -0.37 -2.68
CA GLY A 411 2.11 -0.73 -2.16
C GLY A 411 2.17 -1.94 -1.22
N GLN A 412 3.05 -2.91 -1.49
CA GLN A 412 3.29 -4.06 -0.61
C GLN A 412 4.13 -3.70 0.62
N ALA A 413 5.12 -2.81 0.47
CA ALA A 413 5.93 -2.30 1.56
C ALA A 413 5.06 -1.62 2.64
N LEU A 414 3.99 -0.95 2.23
CA LEU A 414 3.05 -0.28 3.13
C LEU A 414 1.87 -1.16 3.58
N ARG A 415 1.79 -2.42 3.15
CA ARG A 415 0.63 -3.29 3.40
C ARG A 415 0.32 -3.47 4.90
N GLU A 416 1.36 -3.61 5.71
CA GLU A 416 1.23 -3.71 7.17
C GLU A 416 0.56 -2.45 7.75
N SER A 417 0.86 -1.28 7.18
CA SER A 417 0.19 -0.05 7.61
C SER A 417 -1.31 -0.12 7.36
N TYR A 418 -1.75 -0.57 6.20
CA TYR A 418 -3.19 -0.65 5.94
C TYR A 418 -3.88 -1.76 6.73
N ALA A 419 -3.19 -2.85 7.08
CA ALA A 419 -3.75 -3.93 7.89
C ALA A 419 -4.21 -3.45 9.28
N HIS A 420 -3.47 -2.51 9.89
CA HIS A 420 -3.84 -1.97 11.20
C HIS A 420 -5.15 -1.16 11.22
N VAL A 421 -5.65 -0.70 10.07
CA VAL A 421 -6.94 0.01 10.00
C VAL A 421 -8.07 -0.89 10.51
N GLY A 422 -8.10 -2.16 10.10
CA GLY A 422 -9.10 -3.13 10.56
C GLY A 422 -8.98 -3.43 12.06
N GLU A 423 -7.76 -3.55 12.58
CA GLU A 423 -7.51 -3.75 14.01
C GLU A 423 -8.03 -2.56 14.86
N LEU A 424 -7.79 -1.34 14.38
CA LEU A 424 -8.24 -0.12 15.06
C LEU A 424 -9.77 0.00 15.05
N TYR A 425 -10.43 -0.33 13.93
CA TYR A 425 -11.90 -0.36 13.90
C TYR A 425 -12.50 -1.48 14.75
N ALA A 426 -11.87 -2.65 14.82
CA ALA A 426 -12.32 -3.70 15.74
C ALA A 426 -12.19 -3.28 17.21
N ALA A 427 -11.11 -2.58 17.57
CA ALA A 427 -10.92 -2.02 18.91
C ALA A 427 -11.95 -0.91 19.22
N ARG A 428 -12.25 -0.05 18.24
CA ARG A 428 -13.32 0.96 18.32
C ARG A 428 -14.68 0.31 18.62
N ASP A 429 -15.04 -0.72 17.87
CA ASP A 429 -16.33 -1.40 18.04
C ASP A 429 -16.43 -2.11 19.40
N GLY A 430 -15.32 -2.67 19.88
CA GLY A 430 -15.22 -3.18 21.24
C GLY A 430 -15.45 -2.10 22.30
N ALA A 431 -14.81 -0.93 22.13
CA ALA A 431 -14.95 0.22 23.02
C ALA A 431 -16.38 0.77 23.01
N TYR A 432 -17.04 0.89 21.86
CA TYR A 432 -18.44 1.31 21.78
C TYR A 432 -19.38 0.36 22.51
N ARG A 433 -19.26 -0.96 22.29
CA ARG A 433 -20.10 -1.93 23.00
C ARG A 433 -19.89 -1.90 24.51
N ALA A 434 -18.68 -1.59 24.98
CA ALA A 434 -18.39 -1.41 26.39
C ALA A 434 -19.02 -0.12 26.95
N TYR A 435 -18.95 0.96 26.19
CA TYR A 435 -19.60 2.22 26.52
C TYR A 435 -21.11 2.06 26.69
N ASP A 436 -21.76 1.34 25.78
CA ASP A 436 -23.20 1.04 25.85
C ASP A 436 -23.59 0.21 27.09
N ARG A 437 -22.64 -0.48 27.72
CA ARG A 437 -22.82 -1.19 28.99
C ARG A 437 -22.51 -0.34 30.23
N GLY A 438 -22.17 0.94 30.05
CA GLY A 438 -21.85 1.87 31.13
C GLY A 438 -20.37 1.90 31.54
N GLU A 439 -19.46 1.35 30.72
CA GLU A 439 -18.01 1.43 30.95
C GLU A 439 -17.44 2.77 30.41
N ASP A 440 -16.43 3.34 31.06
CA ASP A 440 -15.75 4.57 30.60
C ASP A 440 -14.70 4.27 29.51
N THR A 441 -15.18 4.04 28.28
CA THR A 441 -14.34 3.68 27.13
C THR A 441 -14.39 4.70 25.98
N ALA A 442 -14.99 5.88 26.21
CA ALA A 442 -15.13 6.93 25.19
C ALA A 442 -13.78 7.40 24.63
N GLY A 443 -12.77 7.57 25.51
CA GLY A 443 -11.42 7.96 25.09
C GLY A 443 -10.74 6.91 24.20
N VAL A 444 -11.00 5.61 24.44
CA VAL A 444 -10.49 4.52 23.59
C VAL A 444 -11.16 4.54 22.22
N ALA A 445 -12.49 4.68 22.19
CA ALA A 445 -13.23 4.79 20.93
C ALA A 445 -12.76 5.99 20.09
N MET A 446 -12.53 7.14 20.72
CA MET A 446 -11.99 8.33 20.06
C MET A 446 -10.59 8.08 19.49
N ALA A 447 -9.64 7.63 20.32
CA ALA A 447 -8.25 7.43 19.90
C ALA A 447 -8.13 6.41 18.75
N THR A 448 -8.85 5.29 18.84
CA THR A 448 -8.87 4.26 17.79
C THR A 448 -9.53 4.75 16.50
N THR A 449 -10.59 5.55 16.58
CA THR A 449 -11.25 6.14 15.41
C THR A 449 -10.34 7.12 14.67
N LEU A 450 -9.71 8.04 15.41
CA LEU A 450 -8.78 9.01 14.84
C LEU A 450 -7.60 8.32 14.16
N ALA A 451 -6.98 7.35 14.85
CA ALA A 451 -5.86 6.58 14.31
C ALA A 451 -6.24 5.76 13.08
N ALA A 452 -7.45 5.15 13.05
CA ALA A 452 -7.92 4.40 11.89
C ALA A 452 -8.10 5.30 10.67
N ARG A 453 -8.76 6.45 10.88
CA ARG A 453 -9.06 7.44 9.83
C ARG A 453 -7.82 8.08 9.23
N ASP A 454 -6.88 8.51 10.06
CA ASP A 454 -5.60 9.09 9.60
C ASP A 454 -4.78 8.06 8.80
N ARG A 455 -4.74 6.81 9.27
CA ARG A 455 -4.01 5.76 8.56
C ARG A 455 -4.68 5.34 7.25
N GLN A 456 -6.00 5.36 7.22
CA GLN A 456 -6.80 5.08 6.04
C GLN A 456 -6.65 6.18 4.98
N SER A 457 -6.44 7.44 5.38
CA SER A 457 -6.24 8.58 4.47
C SER A 457 -4.80 8.71 3.93
N MET A 458 -3.87 7.85 4.38
CA MET A 458 -2.55 7.73 3.78
C MET A 458 -2.63 6.98 2.44
N VAL A 459 -2.26 7.63 1.35
CA VAL A 459 -2.38 7.07 -0.02
C VAL A 459 -1.05 7.00 -0.74
N VAL A 460 -0.97 6.10 -1.71
CA VAL A 460 0.11 6.05 -2.71
C VAL A 460 -0.40 6.71 -4.00
N LEU A 461 0.37 7.66 -4.51
CA LEU A 461 0.23 8.27 -5.82
C LEU A 461 1.39 7.78 -6.71
N GLY A 462 1.07 7.34 -7.92
CA GLY A 462 1.94 6.51 -8.76
C GLY A 462 1.47 5.05 -8.85
N ASP A 463 2.19 4.23 -9.61
CA ASP A 463 1.96 2.79 -9.71
C ASP A 463 2.41 2.07 -8.42
N PRO A 464 1.54 1.28 -7.76
CA PRO A 464 1.91 0.61 -6.51
C PRO A 464 2.99 -0.48 -6.67
N THR A 465 3.33 -0.88 -7.90
CA THR A 465 4.34 -1.91 -8.18
C THR A 465 5.78 -1.41 -8.17
N VAL A 466 5.99 -0.08 -8.15
CA VAL A 466 7.35 0.50 -8.17
C VAL A 466 8.05 0.30 -6.83
N GLY A 467 9.36 0.13 -6.85
CA GLY A 467 10.21 0.06 -5.66
C GLY A 467 11.43 0.97 -5.79
N VAL A 468 12.16 1.14 -4.69
CA VAL A 468 13.49 1.75 -4.75
C VAL A 468 14.41 0.80 -5.52
N PRO A 469 15.40 1.29 -6.31
CA PRO A 469 16.39 0.40 -6.89
C PRO A 469 17.02 -0.52 -5.83
N PRO A 470 17.36 -1.78 -6.16
CA PRO A 470 17.93 -2.70 -5.19
C PRO A 470 19.28 -2.17 -4.67
N LEU A 471 19.53 -2.38 -3.37
CA LEU A 471 20.83 -2.12 -2.77
C LEU A 471 21.92 -2.99 -3.44
N PRO A 472 23.18 -2.54 -3.53
CA PRO A 472 24.27 -3.31 -4.11
C PRO A 472 24.38 -4.77 -3.61
N SER A 473 24.18 -5.00 -2.31
CA SER A 473 24.18 -6.35 -1.72
C SER A 473 23.07 -7.28 -2.22
N ARG A 474 22.00 -6.70 -2.79
CA ARG A 474 20.81 -7.40 -3.30
C ARG A 474 20.72 -7.43 -4.81
N SER A 475 21.56 -6.66 -5.50
CA SER A 475 21.62 -6.60 -6.96
C SER A 475 22.42 -7.75 -7.57
N ALA A 476 23.20 -8.50 -6.77
CA ALA A 476 23.93 -9.66 -7.26
C ALA A 476 22.97 -10.83 -7.53
N PRO A 477 23.09 -11.54 -8.67
CA PRO A 477 22.35 -12.78 -8.88
C PRO A 477 22.71 -13.76 -7.75
N PRO A 478 21.76 -14.59 -7.28
CA PRO A 478 22.06 -15.59 -6.26
C PRO A 478 23.25 -16.43 -6.74
N ARG A 479 24.32 -16.47 -5.93
CA ARG A 479 25.44 -17.38 -6.19
C ARG A 479 24.86 -18.79 -6.23
N ARG A 480 24.94 -19.42 -7.40
CA ARG A 480 24.49 -20.79 -7.63
C ARG A 480 25.33 -21.78 -6.84
#